data_AF-A0AB33IJ39-F1
#
_entry.id   AF-A0AB33IJ39-F1
#
_cell.length_a   1.000
_cell.length_b   1.000
_cell.length_c   1.000
_cell.angle_alpha   90.00
_cell.angle_beta   90.00
_cell.angle_gamma   90.00
#
_symmetry.space_group_name_H-M   'P 1'
#
loop_
_entity.id
_entity.type
_entity.pdbx_description
1 polymer ?
#
loop_
_entity_poly.entity_id
_entity_poly.type
_entity_poly.pdbx_seq_one_letter_code
_entity_poly.pdbx_strand_id
1 'polypeptide(L)'
;MEKVIILLAIGYAIGFYIRGRRATADLAQAGQQIAERNTRLQSLDRQIAGRDTELSSLRRRISTLEAQAVDQKKDAERRRQYFQDNDLSNTQNQLHFISQCSLRAVRPVNKEAVQVLYALDE
;
A
#
# COMPACT_ATOMS: atom_id res chain seq x y z
N MET A 1 47.84 -67.81 31.15
CA MET A 1 47.59 -66.38 31.46
C MET A 1 47.84 -65.48 30.25
N GLU A 2 49.00 -65.55 29.61
CA GLU A 2 49.38 -64.72 28.44
C GLU A 2 48.38 -64.77 27.27
N LYS A 3 47.94 -65.97 26.85
CA LYS A 3 46.96 -66.13 25.76
C LYS A 3 45.61 -65.45 26.03
N VAL A 4 45.18 -65.41 27.30
CA VAL A 4 43.92 -64.77 27.71
C VAL A 4 44.03 -63.25 27.62
N ILE A 5 45.17 -62.70 28.04
CA ILE A 5 45.47 -61.27 27.95
C ILE A 5 45.50 -60.82 26.48
N ILE A 6 46.12 -61.62 25.60
CA ILE A 6 46.17 -61.34 24.16
C ILE A 6 44.76 -61.32 23.54
N LEU A 7 43.91 -62.30 23.87
CA LEU A 7 42.54 -62.35 23.35
C LEU A 7 41.69 -61.15 23.81
N LEU A 8 41.83 -60.74 25.07
CA LEU A 8 41.16 -59.54 25.60
C LEU A 8 41.65 -58.26 24.90
N ALA A 9 42.95 -58.14 24.64
CA ALA A 9 43.52 -56.99 23.94
C ALA A 9 43.00 -56.88 22.50
N ILE A 10 42.90 -58.01 21.78
CA ILE A 10 42.33 -58.05 20.42
C ILE A 10 40.85 -57.66 20.44
N GLY A 11 40.08 -58.22 21.37
CA GLY A 11 38.65 -57.87 21.53
C GLY A 11 38.44 -56.38 21.82
N TYR A 12 39.27 -55.81 22.69
CA TYR A 12 39.25 -54.37 22.98
C TYR A 12 39.59 -53.53 21.75
N ALA A 13 40.64 -53.89 21.00
CA ALA A 13 41.04 -53.17 19.80
C ALA A 13 39.94 -53.20 18.71
N ILE A 14 39.31 -54.35 18.48
CA ILE A 14 38.20 -54.49 17.54
C ILE A 14 37.00 -53.65 18.00
N GLY A 15 36.64 -53.73 19.28
CA GLY A 15 35.55 -52.93 19.85
C GLY A 15 35.79 -51.42 19.71
N PHE A 16 37.01 -50.97 19.98
CA PHE A 16 37.41 -49.58 19.81
C PHE A 16 37.33 -49.14 18.34
N TYR A 17 37.83 -49.96 17.42
CA TYR A 17 37.76 -49.67 15.97
C TYR A 17 36.32 -49.55 15.47
N ILE A 18 35.43 -50.47 15.86
CA ILE A 18 34.02 -50.44 15.47
C ILE A 18 33.34 -49.19 16.04
N ARG A 19 33.59 -48.85 17.31
CA ARG A 19 33.04 -47.64 17.94
C ARG A 19 33.52 -46.37 17.24
N GLY A 20 34.82 -46.29 16.91
CA GLY A 20 35.38 -45.17 16.16
C GLY A 20 34.74 -45.01 14.78
N ARG A 21 34.56 -46.11 14.05
CA ARG A 21 33.92 -46.10 12.73
C ARG A 21 32.43 -45.71 12.78
N ARG A 22 31.71 -46.10 13.83
CA ARG A 22 30.32 -45.65 14.03
C ARG A 22 30.26 -44.17 14.35
N ALA A 23 31.11 -43.68 15.25
CA ALA A 23 31.17 -42.27 15.59
C ALA A 23 31.48 -41.39 14.36
N THR A 24 32.39 -41.81 13.48
CA THR A 24 32.66 -41.06 12.24
C THR A 24 31.48 -41.08 11.26
N ALA A 25 30.77 -42.20 11.15
CA ALA A 25 29.55 -42.30 10.34
C ALA A 25 28.43 -41.39 10.89
N ASP A 26 28.21 -41.40 12.20
CA ASP A 26 27.21 -40.58 12.87
C ASP A 26 27.52 -39.08 12.69
N LEU A 27 28.80 -38.69 12.81
CA LEU A 27 29.25 -37.32 12.55
C LEU A 27 29.04 -36.91 11.09
N ALA A 28 29.33 -37.79 10.14
CA ALA A 28 29.09 -37.52 8.73
C ALA A 28 27.60 -37.32 8.43
N GLN A 29 26.74 -38.17 9.00
CA GLN A 29 25.28 -38.04 8.86
C GLN A 29 24.75 -36.76 9.50
N ALA A 30 25.23 -36.40 10.70
CA ALA A 30 24.88 -35.15 11.34
C ALA A 30 25.32 -33.94 10.49
N GLY A 31 26.52 -33.99 9.91
CA GLY A 31 27.02 -32.97 9.00
C GLY A 31 26.14 -32.79 7.76
N GLN A 32 25.69 -33.89 7.15
CA GLN A 32 24.75 -33.84 6.02
C GLN A 32 23.41 -33.20 6.42
N GLN A 33 22.84 -33.59 7.56
CA GLN A 33 21.59 -32.99 8.04
C GLN A 33 21.74 -31.50 8.34
N ILE A 34 22.88 -31.06 8.88
CA ILE A 34 23.16 -29.64 9.10
C ILE A 34 23.23 -28.90 7.76
N ALA A 35 23.90 -29.47 6.76
CA ALA A 35 23.97 -28.88 5.43
C ALA A 35 22.58 -28.74 4.79
N GLU A 36 21.74 -29.76 4.86
CA GLU A 36 20.34 -29.73 4.37
C GLU A 36 19.49 -28.70 5.11
N ARG A 37 19.63 -28.59 6.44
CA ARG A 37 18.94 -27.55 7.21
C ARG A 37 19.41 -26.16 6.80
N ASN A 38 20.71 -25.97 6.57
CA ASN A 38 21.26 -24.69 6.14
C ASN A 38 20.75 -24.27 4.76
N THR A 39 20.66 -25.19 3.79
CA THR A 39 20.08 -24.87 2.47
C THR A 39 18.60 -24.52 2.58
N ARG A 40 17.85 -25.20 3.45
CA ARG A 40 16.45 -24.88 3.73
C ARG A 40 16.29 -23.49 4.38
N LEU A 41 17.14 -23.15 5.35
CA LEU A 41 17.15 -21.82 5.97
C LEU A 41 17.43 -20.73 4.95
N GLN A 42 18.44 -20.90 4.10
CA GLN A 42 18.74 -19.95 3.02
C GLN A 42 17.57 -19.78 2.04
N SER A 43 16.82 -20.85 1.74
CA SER A 43 15.63 -20.76 0.91
C SER A 43 14.51 -19.96 1.60
N LEU A 44 14.30 -20.18 2.89
CA LEU A 44 13.32 -19.42 3.68
C LEU A 44 13.71 -17.95 3.79
N ASP A 45 14.99 -17.63 4.00
CA ASP A 45 15.49 -16.25 4.06
C ASP A 45 15.22 -15.51 2.74
N ARG A 46 15.46 -16.17 1.60
CA ARG A 46 15.12 -15.60 0.28
C ARG A 46 13.63 -15.36 0.12
N GLN A 47 12.78 -16.28 0.60
CA GLN A 47 11.32 -16.10 0.55
C GLN A 47 10.86 -14.93 1.44
N ILE A 48 11.44 -14.79 2.63
CA ILE A 48 11.15 -13.67 3.54
C ILE A 48 11.54 -12.36 2.87
N ALA A 49 12.76 -12.25 2.33
CA ALA A 49 13.20 -11.07 1.60
C ALA A 49 12.27 -10.73 0.42
N GLY A 50 11.83 -11.73 -0.33
CA GLY A 50 10.83 -11.56 -1.39
C GLY A 50 9.52 -10.96 -0.88
N ARG A 51 8.95 -11.52 0.20
CA ARG A 51 7.72 -11.01 0.82
C ARG A 51 7.89 -9.60 1.39
N ASP A 52 9.04 -9.28 1.97
CA ASP A 52 9.31 -7.93 2.48
C ASP A 52 9.31 -6.90 1.35
N THR A 53 9.88 -7.23 0.19
CA THR A 53 9.81 -6.35 -0.99
C THR A 53 8.37 -6.16 -1.47
N GLU A 54 7.57 -7.24 -1.51
CA GLU A 54 6.18 -7.19 -1.90
C GLU A 54 5.36 -6.32 -0.95
N LEU A 55 5.50 -6.53 0.37
CA LEU A 55 4.86 -5.72 1.42
C LEU A 55 5.23 -4.24 1.29
N SER A 56 6.49 -3.93 1.01
CA SER A 56 6.93 -2.54 0.79
C SER A 56 6.24 -1.90 -0.43
N SER A 57 6.05 -2.67 -1.51
CA SER A 57 5.37 -2.19 -2.72
C SER A 57 3.88 -1.95 -2.46
N LEU A 58 3.23 -2.85 -1.73
CA LEU A 58 1.82 -2.75 -1.37
C LEU A 58 1.58 -1.55 -0.45
N ARG A 59 2.45 -1.33 0.55
CA ARG A 59 2.38 -0.14 1.42
C ARG A 59 2.48 1.16 0.63
N ARG A 60 3.39 1.25 -0.35
CA ARG A 60 3.49 2.42 -1.22
C ARG A 60 2.21 2.62 -2.04
N ARG A 61 1.66 1.55 -2.61
CA ARG A 61 0.42 1.62 -3.40
C ARG A 61 -0.77 2.07 -2.54
N ILE A 62 -0.89 1.57 -1.31
CA ILE A 62 -1.91 2.01 -0.36
C ILE A 62 -1.76 3.51 -0.09
N SER A 63 -0.54 3.98 0.22
CA SER A 63 -0.30 5.41 0.45
C SER A 63 -0.66 6.29 -0.76
N THR A 64 -0.36 5.85 -1.98
CA THR A 64 -0.81 6.57 -3.20
C THR A 64 -2.33 6.62 -3.31
N LEU A 65 -3.02 5.49 -3.06
CA LEU A 65 -4.48 5.42 -3.13
C LEU A 65 -5.15 6.28 -2.05
N GLU A 66 -4.59 6.32 -0.85
CA GLU A 66 -5.07 7.19 0.24
C GLU A 66 -4.95 8.67 -0.14
N ALA A 67 -3.81 9.08 -0.71
CA ALA A 67 -3.63 10.45 -1.19
C ALA A 67 -4.65 10.80 -2.30
N GLN A 68 -4.84 9.90 -3.27
CA GLN A 68 -5.82 10.08 -4.33
C GLN A 68 -7.25 10.19 -3.79
N ALA A 69 -7.62 9.40 -2.78
CA ALA A 69 -8.94 9.46 -2.17
C ALA A 69 -9.17 10.80 -1.45
N VAL A 70 -8.15 11.33 -0.76
CA VAL A 70 -8.22 12.66 -0.13
C VAL A 70 -8.41 13.75 -1.17
N ASP A 71 -7.66 13.71 -2.27
CA ASP A 71 -7.78 14.70 -3.35
C ASP A 71 -9.14 14.63 -4.04
N GLN A 72 -9.64 13.43 -4.33
CA GLN A 72 -10.99 13.26 -4.88
C GLN A 72 -12.08 13.80 -3.95
N LYS A 73 -11.92 13.61 -2.64
CA LYS A 73 -12.86 14.15 -1.65
C LYS A 73 -12.85 15.68 -1.65
N LYS A 74 -11.66 16.29 -1.62
CA LYS A 74 -11.51 17.75 -1.74
C LYS A 74 -12.11 18.28 -3.03
N ASP A 75 -11.91 17.59 -4.15
CA ASP A 75 -12.45 17.98 -5.45
C ASP A 75 -13.97 17.87 -5.51
N ALA A 76 -14.54 16.86 -4.86
CA ALA A 76 -15.98 16.73 -4.71
C ALA A 76 -16.56 17.85 -3.82
N GLU A 77 -15.90 18.19 -2.72
CA GLU A 77 -16.30 19.29 -1.83
C GLU A 77 -16.22 20.64 -2.53
N ARG A 78 -15.12 20.93 -3.23
CA ARG A 78 -14.96 22.16 -4.03
C ARG A 78 -16.04 22.29 -5.10
N ARG A 79 -16.35 21.19 -5.81
CA ARG A 79 -17.44 21.18 -6.80
C ARG A 79 -18.80 21.46 -6.14
N ARG A 80 -19.09 20.85 -5.00
CA ARG A 80 -20.35 21.10 -4.26
C ARG A 80 -20.47 22.55 -3.82
N GLN A 81 -19.42 23.13 -3.26
CA GLN A 81 -19.38 24.54 -2.89
C GLN A 81 -19.63 25.43 -4.10
N TYR A 82 -18.91 25.18 -5.21
CA TYR A 82 -19.14 25.91 -6.46
C TYR A 82 -20.60 25.87 -6.89
N PHE A 83 -21.26 24.70 -6.86
CA PHE A 83 -22.69 24.62 -7.21
C PHE A 83 -23.59 25.38 -6.23
N GLN A 84 -23.29 25.37 -4.92
CA GLN A 84 -24.06 26.12 -3.93
C GLN A 84 -23.89 27.64 -4.09
N ASP A 85 -22.66 28.10 -4.33
CA ASP A 85 -22.33 29.51 -4.51
C ASP A 85 -22.92 30.07 -5.81
N ASN A 86 -23.05 29.22 -6.85
CA ASN A 86 -23.60 29.60 -8.16
C ASN A 86 -25.08 29.19 -8.34
N ASP A 87 -25.77 28.74 -7.29
CA ASP A 87 -27.17 28.37 -7.38
C ASP A 87 -28.06 29.61 -7.54
N LEU A 88 -28.56 29.84 -8.75
CA LEU A 88 -29.45 30.96 -9.08
C LEU A 88 -30.89 30.74 -8.60
N SER A 89 -31.25 29.59 -8.02
CA SER A 89 -32.55 29.44 -7.34
C SER A 89 -32.58 30.19 -6.00
N ASN A 90 -31.41 30.45 -5.42
CA ASN A 90 -31.26 31.22 -4.19
C ASN A 90 -31.28 32.74 -4.48
N THR A 91 -32.25 33.45 -3.88
CA THR A 91 -32.40 34.90 -4.04
C THR A 91 -31.17 35.70 -3.61
N GLN A 92 -30.43 35.22 -2.60
CA GLN A 92 -29.21 35.91 -2.14
C GLN A 92 -28.11 35.86 -3.20
N ASN A 93 -27.95 34.72 -3.87
CA ASN A 93 -27.00 34.57 -4.97
C ASN A 93 -27.42 35.41 -6.17
N GLN A 94 -28.71 35.42 -6.53
CA GLN A 94 -29.24 36.30 -7.58
C GLN A 94 -28.88 37.78 -7.32
N LEU A 95 -29.13 38.27 -6.10
CA LEU A 95 -28.79 39.63 -5.70
C LEU A 95 -27.28 39.88 -5.73
N HIS A 96 -26.47 38.91 -5.29
CA HIS A 96 -25.01 39.00 -5.36
C HIS A 96 -24.53 39.19 -6.81
N PHE A 97 -24.99 38.34 -7.75
CA PHE A 97 -24.64 38.48 -9.17
C PHE A 97 -25.11 39.80 -9.78
N ILE A 98 -26.35 40.23 -9.49
CA ILE A 98 -26.88 41.53 -9.96
C ILE A 98 -26.03 42.69 -9.41
N SER A 99 -25.60 42.62 -8.14
CA SER A 99 -24.76 43.65 -7.53
C SER A 99 -23.36 43.73 -8.13
N GLN A 100 -22.83 42.61 -8.65
CA GLN A 100 -21.58 42.58 -9.39
C GLN A 100 -21.72 43.11 -10.81
N CYS A 101 -22.93 43.06 -11.39
CA CYS A 101 -23.18 43.72 -12.66
C CYS A 101 -23.16 45.24 -12.46
N SER A 102 -22.32 45.93 -13.23
CA SER A 102 -22.29 47.40 -13.31
C SER A 102 -23.52 47.96 -14.06
N LEU A 103 -24.72 47.57 -13.64
CA LEU A 103 -25.98 48.04 -14.21
C LEU A 103 -26.19 49.48 -13.76
N ARG A 104 -25.86 50.43 -14.64
CA ARG A 104 -26.28 51.82 -14.50
C ARG A 104 -27.64 51.99 -15.13
N ALA A 105 -28.55 52.67 -14.44
CA ALA A 105 -29.77 53.16 -15.04
C ALA A 105 -29.40 54.15 -16.16
N VAL A 106 -29.53 53.71 -17.42
CA VAL A 106 -29.40 54.57 -18.60
C VAL A 106 -30.76 55.22 -18.83
N ARG A 107 -30.79 56.52 -19.14
CA ARG A 107 -32.05 57.19 -19.52
C ARG A 107 -32.67 56.41 -20.69
N PRO A 108 -33.98 56.10 -20.64
CA PRO A 108 -34.63 55.35 -21.73
C PRO A 108 -34.37 56.05 -23.05
N VAL A 109 -33.87 55.31 -24.03
CA VAL A 109 -33.27 55.88 -25.25
C VAL A 109 -34.31 56.51 -26.19
N ASN A 110 -35.61 56.34 -25.93
CA ASN A 110 -36.67 57.09 -26.60
C ASN A 110 -37.97 56.96 -25.80
N LYS A 111 -38.79 58.03 -25.70
CA LYS A 111 -40.11 57.97 -25.03
C LYS A 111 -41.04 56.97 -25.73
N GLU A 112 -40.90 56.82 -27.04
CA GLU A 112 -41.71 55.88 -27.83
C GLU A 112 -41.31 54.41 -27.57
N ALA A 113 -40.02 54.13 -27.37
CA ALA A 113 -39.55 52.77 -27.06
C ALA A 113 -40.04 52.29 -25.66
N VAL A 114 -40.25 53.22 -24.72
CA VAL A 114 -40.83 52.92 -23.40
C VAL A 114 -42.29 52.51 -23.51
N GLN A 115 -43.08 53.20 -24.36
CA GLN A 115 -44.47 52.84 -24.61
C GLN A 115 -44.60 51.47 -25.30
N VAL A 116 -43.66 51.10 -26.16
CA VAL A 116 -43.69 49.82 -26.89
C VAL A 116 -43.21 48.64 -26.04
N LEU A 117 -42.20 48.82 -25.18
CA LEU A 117 -41.62 47.73 -24.38
C LEU A 117 -42.35 47.41 -23.07
N TYR A 118 -43.05 48.40 -22.48
CA TYR A 118 -43.83 48.21 -21.25
C TYR A 118 -45.35 48.20 -21.48
N ALA A 119 -45.79 48.15 -22.74
CA ALA A 119 -47.15 47.76 -23.09
C ALA A 119 -47.29 46.22 -22.97
N LEU A 120 -47.21 45.72 -21.74
CA LEU A 120 -47.87 44.47 -21.40
C LEU A 120 -48.98 44.86 -20.42
N ASP A 121 -50.16 44.96 -21.02
CA ASP A 121 -51.54 45.16 -20.56
C ASP A 121 -51.84 45.46 -19.09
N GLU A 122 -52.77 46.41 -18.96
CA GLU A 122 -53.60 46.78 -17.80
C GLU A 122 -54.27 45.59 -17.08
#